data_AF-A0A1X7VT76-F1
#
_entry.id   AF-A0A1X7VT76-F1
#
_cell.length_a   1.000
_cell.length_b   1.000
_cell.length_c   1.000
_cell.angle_alpha   90.00
_cell.angle_beta   90.00
_cell.angle_gamma   90.00
#
_symmetry.space_group_name_H-M   'P 1'
#
loop_
_entity.id
_entity.type
_entity.pdbx_description
1 polymer ?
#
loop_
_entity_poly.entity_id
_entity_poly.type
_entity_poly.pdbx_seq_one_letter_code
_entity_poly.pdbx_strand_id
1 'polypeptide(L)'
;MITRDIQPVSIVDDIGFLNLLREAKPRYVVPCRSKISRCIDDLYVSNKRRVQGLIADVDFLCYTTDMWTLRCGESYLSLTCHFIAPNYEMHFQNLQTGHFPGTHDSSHIAEALLSAAKEWCINIPKQIITFTTDSGFNIVKDLDDMTIPRLSCAGQTLNLAA
;
A
#
# COMPACT_ATOMS: atom_id res chain seq x y z
N MET A 1 -18.80 3.85 2.18
CA MET A 1 -18.60 4.31 3.56
C MET A 1 -17.43 3.60 4.19
N ILE A 2 -17.53 2.33 4.63
CA ILE A 2 -16.47 1.67 5.40
C ILE A 2 -15.09 1.72 4.73
N THR A 3 -14.97 1.23 3.51
CA THR A 3 -13.70 1.26 2.76
C THR A 3 -13.32 2.64 2.23
N ARG A 4 -14.32 3.45 1.86
CA ARG A 4 -14.13 4.76 1.23
C ARG A 4 -13.66 5.84 2.23
N ASP A 5 -14.23 5.80 3.43
CA ASP A 5 -14.05 6.81 4.47
C ASP A 5 -13.23 6.26 5.65
N ILE A 6 -12.58 5.10 5.44
CA ILE A 6 -11.69 4.41 6.39
C ILE A 6 -12.35 4.27 7.78
N GLN A 7 -13.59 3.79 7.78
CA GLN A 7 -14.34 3.56 9.03
C GLN A 7 -14.03 2.18 9.60
N PRO A 8 -14.04 2.00 10.93
CA PRO A 8 -13.87 0.69 11.52
C PRO A 8 -15.06 -0.21 11.13
N VAL A 9 -14.79 -1.50 10.92
CA VAL A 9 -15.85 -2.48 10.63
C VAL A 9 -16.86 -2.57 11.79
N SER A 10 -16.45 -2.22 13.01
CA SER A 10 -17.32 -2.16 14.19
C SER A 10 -18.45 -1.16 14.10
N ILE A 11 -18.43 -0.20 13.16
CA ILE A 11 -19.49 0.81 13.00
C ILE A 11 -20.88 0.17 12.82
N VAL A 12 -20.95 -1.07 12.31
CA VAL A 12 -22.22 -1.81 12.16
C VAL A 12 -22.85 -2.23 13.49
N ASP A 13 -22.10 -2.18 14.60
CA ASP A 13 -22.58 -2.47 15.94
C ASP A 13 -22.85 -1.18 16.75
N ASP A 14 -22.50 0.00 16.21
CA ASP A 14 -22.63 1.27 16.92
C ASP A 14 -24.11 1.68 17.05
N ILE A 15 -24.57 1.87 18.29
CA ILE A 15 -25.98 2.17 18.60
C ILE A 15 -26.48 3.41 17.85
N GLY A 16 -25.67 4.47 17.78
CA GLY A 16 -26.02 5.70 17.08
C GLY A 16 -26.21 5.49 15.57
N PHE A 17 -25.30 4.74 14.94
CA PHE A 17 -25.38 4.40 13.52
C PHE A 17 -26.59 3.51 13.22
N LEU A 18 -26.85 2.52 14.07
CA LEU A 18 -28.03 1.65 13.97
C LEU A 18 -29.33 2.45 14.11
N ASN A 19 -29.41 3.38 15.05
CA ASN A 19 -30.60 4.24 15.20
C ASN A 19 -30.80 5.14 13.98
N LEU A 20 -29.73 5.76 13.46
CA LEU A 20 -29.80 6.55 12.23
C LEU A 20 -30.33 5.72 11.05
N LEU A 21 -29.82 4.50 10.85
CA LEU A 21 -30.26 3.64 9.76
C LEU A 21 -31.69 3.16 9.93
N ARG A 22 -32.15 2.92 11.15
CA ARG A 22 -33.56 2.58 11.43
C ARG A 22 -34.50 3.72 11.04
N GLU A 23 -34.14 4.96 11.33
CA GLU A 23 -34.94 6.13 10.93
C GLU A 23 -34.88 6.37 9.41
N ALA A 24 -33.68 6.33 8.83
CA ALA A 24 -33.49 6.63 7.41
C ALA A 24 -34.03 5.53 6.47
N LYS A 25 -33.85 4.25 6.85
CA LYS A 25 -34.25 3.06 6.08
C LYS A 25 -34.67 1.91 7.02
N PRO A 26 -35.89 1.94 7.59
CA PRO A 26 -36.35 0.97 8.60
C PRO A 26 -36.32 -0.51 8.19
N ARG A 27 -36.39 -0.79 6.88
CA ARG A 27 -36.38 -2.16 6.33
C ARG A 27 -34.97 -2.68 6.02
N TYR A 28 -33.94 -1.84 6.14
CA TYR A 28 -32.57 -2.26 5.87
C TYR A 28 -32.03 -3.07 7.05
N VAL A 29 -31.61 -4.30 6.78
CA VAL A 29 -30.93 -5.14 7.76
C VAL A 29 -29.44 -4.88 7.66
N VAL A 30 -28.87 -4.27 8.71
CA VAL A 30 -27.43 -4.01 8.77
C VAL A 30 -26.68 -5.33 8.83
N PRO A 31 -25.73 -5.60 7.91
CA PRO A 31 -24.96 -6.83 7.94
C PRO A 31 -24.07 -6.90 9.19
N CYS A 32 -23.87 -8.11 9.72
CA CYS A 32 -22.94 -8.31 10.84
C CYS A 32 -21.48 -8.08 10.40
N ARG A 33 -20.60 -7.84 11.37
CA ARG A 33 -19.15 -7.63 11.15
C ARG A 33 -18.54 -8.70 10.23
N SER A 34 -18.80 -9.99 10.50
CA SER A 34 -18.25 -11.08 9.68
C SER A 34 -18.73 -11.07 8.23
N LYS A 35 -19.93 -10.54 7.96
CA LYS A 35 -20.41 -10.37 6.58
C LYS A 35 -19.70 -9.20 5.91
N ILE A 36 -19.54 -8.08 6.61
CA ILE A 36 -18.79 -6.92 6.10
C ILE A 36 -17.33 -7.26 5.82
N SER A 37 -16.63 -7.93 6.74
CA SER A 37 -15.23 -8.34 6.54
C SER A 37 -15.06 -9.17 5.27
N ARG A 38 -15.91 -10.18 5.06
CA ARG A 38 -15.88 -10.97 3.81
C ARG A 38 -16.12 -10.11 2.57
N CYS A 39 -17.04 -9.16 2.63
CA CYS A 39 -17.25 -8.23 1.51
C CYS A 39 -16.03 -7.34 1.26
N ILE A 40 -15.28 -6.95 2.29
CA ILE A 40 -14.02 -6.20 2.15
C ILE A 40 -12.95 -7.10 1.50
N ASP A 41 -12.85 -8.36 1.90
CA ASP A 41 -11.93 -9.33 1.29
C ASP A 41 -12.24 -9.54 -0.21
N ASP A 42 -13.52 -9.72 -0.55
CA ASP A 42 -13.98 -9.84 -1.93
C ASP A 42 -13.66 -8.58 -2.76
N LEU A 43 -13.88 -7.39 -2.15
CA LEU A 43 -13.53 -6.10 -2.75
C LEU A 43 -12.01 -5.97 -2.96
N TYR A 44 -11.19 -6.45 -2.02
CA TYR A 44 -9.74 -6.48 -2.16
C TYR A 44 -9.33 -7.37 -3.34
N VAL A 45 -9.83 -8.60 -3.42
CA VAL A 45 -9.53 -9.52 -4.53
C VAL A 45 -9.92 -8.93 -5.88
N SER A 46 -11.09 -8.30 -5.97
CA SER A 46 -11.55 -7.62 -7.18
C SER A 46 -10.65 -6.44 -7.56
N ASN A 47 -10.30 -5.59 -6.59
CA ASN A 47 -9.40 -4.45 -6.82
C ASN A 47 -7.99 -4.88 -7.18
N LYS A 48 -7.47 -5.93 -6.56
CA LYS A 48 -6.17 -6.50 -6.87
C LYS A 48 -6.09 -6.93 -8.33
N ARG A 49 -7.09 -7.68 -8.82
CA ARG A 49 -7.18 -8.07 -10.24
C ARG A 49 -7.26 -6.86 -11.17
N ARG A 50 -8.03 -5.84 -10.79
CA ARG A 50 -8.15 -4.58 -11.56
C ARG A 50 -6.80 -3.89 -11.67
N VAL A 51 -6.09 -3.72 -10.55
CA VAL A 51 -4.77 -3.06 -10.53
C VAL A 51 -3.73 -3.89 -11.26
N GLN A 52 -3.72 -5.22 -11.11
CA GLN A 52 -2.88 -6.12 -11.92
C GLN A 52 -3.13 -5.94 -13.43
N GLY A 53 -4.39 -5.78 -13.86
CA GLY A 53 -4.71 -5.45 -15.24
C GLY A 53 -4.21 -4.08 -15.68
N LEU A 54 -4.30 -3.07 -14.81
CA LEU A 54 -3.81 -1.72 -15.12
C LEU A 54 -2.29 -1.66 -15.32
N ILE A 55 -1.54 -2.41 -14.53
CA ILE A 55 -0.07 -2.41 -14.57
C ILE A 55 0.50 -3.43 -15.56
N ALA A 56 -0.30 -4.36 -16.08
CA ALA A 56 0.16 -5.40 -17.00
C ALA A 56 0.70 -4.82 -18.32
N ASP A 57 0.07 -3.75 -18.82
CA ASP A 57 0.43 -3.08 -20.08
C ASP A 57 1.36 -1.87 -19.86
N VAL A 58 1.89 -1.69 -18.64
CA VAL A 58 2.79 -0.59 -18.31
C VAL A 58 4.23 -1.04 -18.49
N ASP A 59 4.93 -0.40 -19.43
CA ASP A 59 6.34 -0.67 -19.70
C ASP A 59 7.26 -0.25 -18.54
N PHE A 60 6.89 0.82 -17.84
CA PHE A 60 7.74 1.47 -16.87
C PHE A 60 7.00 1.84 -15.59
N LEU A 61 7.51 1.34 -14.47
CA LEU A 61 7.02 1.64 -13.13
C LEU A 61 8.12 2.33 -12.31
N CYS A 62 7.73 3.40 -11.61
CA CYS A 62 8.51 3.97 -10.52
C CYS A 62 7.88 3.53 -9.20
N TYR A 63 8.67 3.47 -8.14
CA TYR A 63 8.19 3.03 -6.84
C TYR A 63 8.52 4.07 -5.78
N THR A 64 7.64 4.20 -4.80
CA THR A 64 7.96 4.84 -3.52
C THR A 64 7.80 3.80 -2.43
N THR A 65 8.73 3.80 -1.49
CA THR A 65 8.63 2.95 -0.31
C THR A 65 8.91 3.77 0.94
N ASP A 66 8.13 3.48 1.97
CA ASP A 66 8.21 4.12 3.26
C ASP A 66 8.25 3.04 4.34
N MET A 67 9.08 3.27 5.34
CA MET A 67 9.23 2.40 6.49
C MET A 67 9.09 3.22 7.75
N TRP A 68 8.23 2.76 8.64
CA TRP A 68 8.04 3.42 9.93
C TRP A 68 7.86 2.39 11.03
N THR A 69 8.27 2.78 12.22
CA THR A 69 8.06 2.01 13.45
C THR A 69 7.05 2.76 14.30
N LEU A 70 5.96 2.08 14.65
CA LEU A 70 4.97 2.58 15.59
C LEU A 70 5.58 2.70 16.99
N ARG A 71 4.93 3.50 17.84
CA ARG A 71 5.37 3.66 19.25
C ARG A 71 5.33 2.34 20.06
N CYS A 72 4.51 1.38 19.63
CA CYS A 72 4.46 0.04 20.22
C CYS A 72 5.64 -0.86 19.79
N GLY A 73 6.53 -0.38 18.93
CA GLY A 73 7.68 -1.13 18.42
C GLY A 73 7.39 -1.98 17.18
N GLU A 74 6.15 -1.98 16.69
CA GLU A 74 5.78 -2.65 15.45
C GLU A 74 6.20 -1.83 14.24
N SER A 75 6.86 -2.45 13.29
CA SER A 75 7.33 -1.81 12.08
C SER A 75 6.50 -2.18 10.87
N TYR A 76 6.43 -1.27 9.92
CA TYR A 76 5.64 -1.42 8.71
C TYR A 76 6.46 -1.00 7.51
N LEU A 77 6.17 -1.64 6.38
CA LEU A 77 6.73 -1.32 5.07
C LEU A 77 5.57 -1.06 4.11
N SER A 78 5.66 0.05 3.40
CA SER A 78 4.78 0.35 2.28
C SER A 78 5.53 0.30 0.95
N LEU A 79 4.85 -0.18 -0.09
CA LEU A 79 5.28 -0.14 -1.48
C LEU A 79 4.15 0.43 -2.34
N THR A 80 4.40 1.54 -3.00
CA THR A 80 3.48 2.16 -3.95
C THR A 80 4.15 2.23 -5.31
N CYS A 81 3.44 1.82 -6.37
CA CYS A 81 3.90 2.01 -7.73
C CYS A 81 3.28 3.26 -8.35
N HIS A 82 4.00 3.85 -9.30
CA HIS A 82 3.65 5.04 -10.05
C HIS A 82 3.90 4.77 -11.53
N PHE A 83 2.96 5.17 -12.37
CA PHE A 83 3.06 5.02 -13.82
C PHE A 83 2.29 6.10 -14.55
N ILE A 84 2.62 6.28 -15.83
CA ILE A 84 1.88 7.13 -16.75
C ILE A 84 1.02 6.20 -17.62
N ALA A 85 -0.29 6.40 -17.60
CA ALA A 85 -1.21 5.66 -18.45
C ALA A 85 -1.15 6.15 -19.92
N PRO A 86 -1.68 5.39 -20.89
CA PRO A 86 -1.64 5.78 -22.31
C PRO A 86 -2.29 7.13 -22.64
N ASN A 87 -3.15 7.64 -21.75
CA ASN A 87 -3.76 8.97 -21.85
C ASN A 87 -2.87 10.09 -21.29
N TYR A 88 -1.61 9.80 -20.96
CA TYR A 88 -0.63 10.71 -20.34
C TYR A 88 -1.00 11.20 -18.94
N GLU A 89 -1.93 10.51 -18.25
CA GLU A 89 -2.24 10.79 -16.86
C GLU A 89 -1.32 9.98 -15.93
N MET A 90 -0.83 10.65 -14.88
CA MET A 90 -0.07 10.01 -13.82
C MET A 90 -1.02 9.28 -12.87
N HIS A 91 -0.73 8.02 -12.62
CA HIS A 91 -1.43 7.19 -11.65
C HIS A 91 -0.47 6.60 -10.64
N PHE A 92 -0.99 6.32 -9.45
CA PHE A 92 -0.29 5.57 -8.43
C PHE A 92 -1.22 4.54 -7.81
N GLN A 93 -0.65 3.41 -7.36
CA GLN A 93 -1.37 2.38 -6.63
C GLN A 93 -0.52 1.91 -5.46
N ASN A 94 -1.09 1.96 -4.25
CA ASN A 94 -0.48 1.34 -3.09
C ASN A 94 -0.62 -0.17 -3.24
N LEU A 95 0.51 -0.85 -3.45
CA LEU A 95 0.59 -2.28 -3.67
C LEU A 95 0.63 -3.02 -2.34
N GLN A 96 1.38 -2.52 -1.38
CA GLN A 96 1.51 -3.17 -0.10
C GLN A 96 1.65 -2.15 1.01
N THR A 97 0.96 -2.41 2.11
CA THR A 97 1.24 -1.79 3.41
C THR A 97 1.05 -2.87 4.44
N GLY A 98 2.15 -3.37 4.96
CA GLY A 98 2.16 -4.59 5.76
C GLY A 98 3.06 -4.46 6.97
N HIS A 99 2.72 -5.22 8.01
CA HIS A 99 3.59 -5.42 9.16
C HIS A 99 4.90 -6.06 8.69
N PHE A 100 6.02 -5.48 9.11
CA PHE A 100 7.38 -5.92 8.82
C PHE A 100 8.06 -6.30 10.14
N PRO A 101 7.86 -7.54 10.63
CA PRO A 101 8.49 -8.00 11.85
C PRO A 101 9.97 -8.33 11.63
N GLY A 102 10.79 -8.19 12.68
CA GLY A 102 12.16 -8.67 12.69
C GLY A 102 13.22 -7.59 12.49
N THR A 103 14.38 -7.97 11.97
CA THR A 103 15.52 -7.06 11.77
C THR A 103 15.34 -6.22 10.52
N HIS A 104 15.53 -4.90 10.67
CA HIS A 104 15.51 -3.95 9.57
C HIS A 104 16.79 -3.96 8.74
N ASP A 105 17.40 -5.13 8.50
CA ASP A 105 18.58 -5.20 7.63
C ASP A 105 18.21 -5.08 6.15
N SER A 106 19.21 -4.72 5.34
CA SER A 106 19.00 -4.46 3.91
C SER A 106 18.44 -5.68 3.18
N SER A 107 18.92 -6.88 3.48
CA SER A 107 18.47 -8.13 2.84
C SER A 107 16.99 -8.46 3.08
N HIS A 108 16.47 -8.26 4.29
CA HIS A 108 15.06 -8.53 4.56
C HIS A 108 14.14 -7.49 3.91
N ILE A 109 14.59 -6.22 3.83
CA ILE A 109 13.86 -5.18 3.10
C ILE A 109 13.80 -5.54 1.61
N ALA A 110 14.93 -5.99 1.04
CA ALA A 110 15.06 -6.52 -0.31
C ALA A 110 13.98 -7.56 -0.62
N GLU A 111 13.95 -8.59 0.21
CA GLU A 111 13.07 -9.73 0.04
C GLU A 111 11.61 -9.31 0.16
N ALA A 112 11.27 -8.43 1.11
CA ALA A 112 9.91 -7.94 1.26
C ALA A 112 9.45 -7.10 0.07
N LEU A 113 10.30 -6.23 -0.48
CA LEU A 113 9.99 -5.44 -1.67
C LEU A 113 9.82 -6.32 -2.91
N LEU A 114 10.71 -7.29 -3.12
CA LEU A 114 10.62 -8.25 -4.23
C LEU A 114 9.41 -9.16 -4.10
N SER A 115 9.11 -9.64 -2.90
CA SER A 115 7.95 -10.47 -2.60
C SER A 115 6.65 -9.70 -2.84
N ALA A 116 6.57 -8.45 -2.37
CA ALA A 116 5.47 -7.56 -2.65
C ALA A 116 5.29 -7.38 -4.17
N ALA A 117 6.33 -7.00 -4.91
CA ALA A 117 6.25 -6.84 -6.36
C ALA A 117 5.77 -8.12 -7.07
N LYS A 118 6.29 -9.28 -6.66
CA LYS A 118 5.89 -10.60 -7.20
C LYS A 118 4.41 -10.91 -6.94
N GLU A 119 3.88 -10.56 -5.77
CA GLU A 119 2.45 -10.71 -5.45
C GLU A 119 1.53 -9.93 -6.41
N TRP A 120 2.06 -8.85 -7.00
CA TRP A 120 1.40 -8.01 -7.98
C TRP A 120 1.72 -8.38 -9.44
N CYS A 121 2.38 -9.53 -9.68
CA CYS A 121 2.81 -9.99 -11.01
C CYS A 121 3.80 -9.03 -11.70
N ILE A 122 4.53 -8.24 -10.92
CA ILE A 122 5.55 -7.30 -11.41
C ILE A 122 6.89 -8.03 -11.44
N ASN A 123 7.60 -7.93 -12.56
CA ASN A 123 8.92 -8.53 -12.72
C ASN A 123 10.02 -7.47 -12.54
N ILE A 124 10.56 -7.41 -11.34
CA ILE A 124 11.79 -6.67 -11.03
C ILE A 124 13.00 -7.46 -11.57
N PRO A 125 13.96 -6.85 -12.31
CA PRO A 125 14.16 -5.42 -12.57
C PRO A 125 13.58 -4.89 -13.89
N LYS A 126 12.95 -5.73 -14.71
CA LYS A 126 12.60 -5.38 -16.11
C LYS A 126 11.66 -4.19 -16.25
N GLN A 127 10.83 -3.93 -15.25
CA GLN A 127 9.80 -2.88 -15.27
C GLN A 127 10.14 -1.69 -14.35
N ILE A 128 11.35 -1.60 -13.80
CA ILE A 128 11.71 -0.54 -12.84
C ILE A 128 12.48 0.58 -13.52
N ILE A 129 11.99 1.80 -13.35
CA ILE A 129 12.79 3.01 -13.57
C ILE A 129 13.54 3.41 -12.30
N THR A 130 12.85 3.54 -11.17
CA THR A 130 13.47 4.02 -9.93
C THR A 130 12.67 3.70 -8.68
N PHE A 131 13.34 3.71 -7.53
CA PHE A 131 12.74 3.77 -6.19
C PHE A 131 12.99 5.13 -5.55
N THR A 132 11.95 5.77 -5.03
CA THR A 132 12.07 6.91 -4.13
C THR A 132 11.91 6.43 -2.70
N THR A 133 12.94 6.64 -1.88
CA THR A 133 12.94 6.16 -0.49
C THR A 133 13.42 7.26 0.44
N ASP A 134 13.17 7.05 1.71
CA ASP A 134 13.85 7.77 2.76
C ASP A 134 15.37 7.44 2.78
N SER A 135 16.14 8.14 3.60
CA SER A 135 17.60 8.02 3.73
C SER A 135 18.00 6.94 4.73
N GLY A 136 17.10 6.00 5.05
CA GLY A 136 17.39 4.85 5.88
C GLY A 136 18.54 4.04 5.29
N PHE A 137 19.64 3.90 6.05
CA PHE A 137 20.87 3.26 5.55
C PHE A 137 20.63 1.88 4.92
N ASN A 138 19.74 1.08 5.52
CA ASN A 138 19.48 -0.27 5.06
C ASN A 138 18.72 -0.30 3.72
N ILE A 139 17.79 0.64 3.49
CA ILE A 139 17.06 0.72 2.21
C ILE A 139 17.92 1.34 1.10
N VAL A 140 18.84 2.25 1.45
CA VAL A 140 19.85 2.79 0.53
C VAL A 140 20.73 1.66 0.02
N LYS A 141 21.34 0.93 0.97
CA LYS A 141 22.28 -0.15 0.67
C LYS A 141 21.61 -1.25 -0.14
N ASP A 142 20.38 -1.61 0.20
CA ASP A 142 19.62 -2.63 -0.52
C ASP A 142 19.44 -2.28 -2.00
N LEU A 143 18.96 -1.08 -2.30
CA LEU A 143 18.72 -0.66 -3.69
C LEU A 143 20.03 -0.50 -4.49
N ASP A 144 21.11 -0.07 -3.83
CA ASP A 144 22.44 -0.04 -4.42
C ASP A 144 22.94 -1.47 -4.75
N ASP A 145 22.78 -2.42 -3.82
CA ASP A 145 23.14 -3.83 -4.01
C ASP A 145 22.31 -4.48 -5.14
N MET A 146 21.04 -4.08 -5.32
CA MET A 146 20.18 -4.51 -6.44
C MET A 146 20.48 -3.79 -7.76
N THR A 147 21.37 -2.79 -7.77
CA THR A 147 21.64 -1.92 -8.93
C THR A 147 20.38 -1.22 -9.45
N ILE A 148 19.45 -0.87 -8.54
CA ILE A 148 18.21 -0.16 -8.86
C ILE A 148 18.44 1.35 -8.69
N PRO A 149 18.12 2.19 -9.68
CA PRO A 149 18.24 3.64 -9.53
C PRO A 149 17.38 4.15 -8.37
N ARG A 150 17.96 4.96 -7.49
CA ARG A 150 17.27 5.49 -6.31
C ARG A 150 17.23 7.01 -6.32
N LEU A 151 16.10 7.56 -5.91
CA LEU A 151 15.91 8.97 -5.59
C LEU A 151 15.67 9.13 -4.08
N SER A 152 16.27 10.15 -3.48
CA SER A 152 16.01 10.48 -2.08
C SER A 152 14.68 11.21 -1.93
N CYS A 153 13.92 10.90 -0.89
CA CYS A 153 12.69 11.60 -0.55
C CYS A 153 12.98 13.06 -0.22
N ALA A 154 12.55 13.98 -1.09
CA ALA A 154 12.75 15.42 -0.89
C ALA A 154 12.17 15.93 0.45
N GLY A 155 11.02 15.40 0.87
CA GLY A 155 10.40 15.78 2.14
C GLY A 155 11.26 15.46 3.35
N GLN A 156 11.88 14.28 3.38
CA GLN A 156 12.81 13.93 4.45
C GLN A 156 14.11 14.72 4.35
N THR A 157 14.65 14.90 3.14
CA THR A 157 15.87 15.71 2.94
C THR A 157 15.67 17.13 3.49
N LEU A 158 14.51 17.75 3.23
CA LEU A 158 14.17 19.06 3.78
C LEU A 158 14.04 19.03 5.31
N ASN A 159 13.38 17.99 5.85
CA ASN A 159 13.23 17.82 7.29
C ASN A 159 14.57 17.64 8.03
N LEU A 160 15.58 17.02 7.40
CA LEU A 160 16.92 16.86 7.95
C LEU A 160 17.77 18.14 7.89
N ALA A 161 17.39 19.11 7.06
CA ALA A 161 18.09 20.38 6.90
C ALA A 161 17.54 21.51 7.80
N ALA A 162 16.41 21.27 8.48
CA ALA A 162 15.77 22.19 9.42
C ALA A 162 16.29 21.98 10.86
#